data_AF-A0A453R462-F1
#
_entry.id   AF-A0A453R462-F1
#
_cell.length_a   1.000
_cell.length_b   1.000
_cell.length_c   1.000
_cell.angle_alpha   90.00
_cell.angle_beta   90.00
_cell.angle_gamma   90.00
#
_symmetry.space_group_name_H-M   'P 1'
#
loop_
_entity.id
_entity.type
_entity.pdbx_description
1 polymer ?
#
loop_
_entity_poly.entity_id
_entity_poly.type
_entity_poly.pdbx_seq_one_letter_code
_entity_poly.pdbx_strand_id
1 'polypeptide(L)' 'MHCHFDRHVVWGMNTVFIVKDGKAPEAKIMPPPPNMPTC' A
#
# COMPACT_ATOMS: atom_id res chain seq x y z
N MET A 1 3.22 0.61 7.12
CA MET A 1 4.05 0.86 8.32
C MET A 1 3.37 0.21 9.50
N HIS A 2 4.01 -0.74 10.17
CA HIS A 2 3.42 -1.40 11.32
C HIS A 2 4.50 -1.84 12.30
N CYS A 3 4.09 -2.14 13.53
CA CYS A 3 4.96 -2.81 14.47
C CYS A 3 5.26 -4.24 13.98
N HIS A 4 6.51 -4.70 14.08
CA HIS A 4 6.90 -6.04 13.61
C HIS A 4 6.56 -7.16 14.60
N PHE A 5 5.86 -6.85 15.69
CA PHE A 5 5.24 -7.86 16.52
C PHE A 5 3.88 -8.19 15.94
N ASP A 6 3.72 -9.39 15.38
CA ASP A 6 2.52 -9.82 14.65
C ASP A 6 1.24 -9.62 15.44
N ARG A 7 1.29 -9.90 16.75
CA ARG A 7 0.19 -9.67 17.67
C ARG A 7 -0.25 -8.20 17.69
N HIS A 8 0.69 -7.26 17.56
CA HIS A 8 0.37 -5.83 17.51
C HIS A 8 -0.14 -5.38 16.14
N VAL A 9 0.21 -6.06 15.05
CA VAL A 9 -0.36 -5.79 13.72
C VAL A 9 -1.86 -6.07 13.72
N VAL A 10 -2.26 -7.24 14.23
CA VAL A 10 -3.68 -7.63 14.29
C VAL A 10 -4.48 -6.82 15.31
N TRP A 11 -3.82 -6.24 16.32
CA TRP A 11 -4.43 -5.33 17.29
C TRP A 11 -4.56 -3.88 16.81
N GLY A 12 -4.08 -3.57 15.60
CA GLY A 12 -4.27 -2.26 14.98
C GLY A 12 -3.11 -1.28 15.15
N MET A 13 -1.92 -1.75 15.56
CA MET A 13 -0.69 -0.93 15.51
C MET A 13 -0.07 -0.97 14.10
N ASN A 14 -0.87 -0.58 13.12
CA ASN A 14 -0.53 -0.50 11.71
C ASN A 14 -1.13 0.76 11.07
N THR A 15 -0.46 1.28 10.05
CA THR A 15 -0.93 2.40 9.23
C THR A 15 -0.36 2.28 7.83
N VAL A 16 -1.00 2.95 6.88
CA VAL A 16 -0.64 2.93 5.46
C VAL A 16 -0.48 4.36 4.97
N PHE A 17 0.58 4.60 4.19
CA PHE A 17 0.77 5.85 3.48
C PHE A 17 0.36 5.66 2.02
N ILE A 18 -0.51 6.54 1.53
CA ILE A 18 -0.86 6.62 0.12
C ILE A 18 -0.07 7.78 -0.47
N VAL A 19 0.97 7.45 -1.22
CA VAL A 19 1.76 8.44 -1.96
C VAL A 19 1.06 8.68 -3.31
N LYS A 20 0.68 9.93 -3.57
CA LYS A 20 0.01 10.32 -4.82
C LYS A 20 1.00 10.48 -5.96
N ASP A 21 0.50 10.34 -7.18
CA ASP A 21 1.28 10.55 -8.40
C ASP A 21 1.87 11.96 -8.47
N GLY A 22 3.12 12.03 -8.93
CA GLY A 22 3.81 13.26 -9.25
C GLY A 22 3.50 13.76 -10.67
N LYS A 23 4.13 14.88 -11.04
CA LYS A 23 3.95 15.48 -12.38
C LYS A 23 4.71 14.74 -13.48
N ALA A 24 5.87 14.18 -13.14
CA ALA A 24 6.72 13.51 -14.11
C ALA A 24 6.18 12.10 -14.46
N PRO A 25 6.32 11.62 -15.69
CA PRO A 25 5.85 10.28 -16.10
C PRO A 25 6.35 9.15 -15.20
N GLU A 26 7.61 9.22 -14.76
CA GLU A 26 8.27 8.27 -13.88
C GLU A 26 7.78 8.31 -12.42
N ALA A 27 7.04 9.36 -12.05
CA ALA A 27 6.47 9.54 -10.72
C ALA A 27 4.99 9.11 -10.65
N LYS A 28 4.53 8.28 -11.60
CA LYS A 28 3.17 7.73 -11.63
C LYS A 28 3.17 6.24 -11.29
N ILE A 29 2.15 5.80 -10.57
CA ILE A 29 1.92 4.38 -10.30
C ILE A 29 1.49 3.64 -11.58
N MET A 30 1.87 2.37 -11.68
CA MET A 30 1.42 1.50 -12.77
C MET A 30 -0.07 1.18 -12.65
N PRO A 31 -0.79 0.97 -13.78
CA PRO A 31 -2.18 0.55 -13.75
C PRO A 31 -2.34 -0.84 -13.12
N PRO A 32 -3.51 -1.16 -12.52
CA PRO A 32 -3.77 -2.48 -11.95
C PRO A 32 -3.63 -3.59 -13.01
N PRO A 33 -3.01 -4.73 -12.64
CA PRO A 33 -2.89 -5.85 -13.56
C PRO A 33 -4.26 -6.54 -13.78
N PRO A 34 -4.52 -7.10 -14.98
CA PRO A 34 -5.81 -7.71 -15.29
C PRO A 34 -6.18 -8.94 -14.45
N ASN A 35 -5.20 -9.61 -13.86
CA ASN A 35 -5.35 -10.86 -13.11
C ASN A 35 -5.32 -10.65 -11.58
N MET A 36 -5.73 -9.48 -11.09
CA MET A 36 -5.83 -9.21 -9.66
C MET A 36 -6.91 -10.11 -9.00
N PRO A 37 -6.65 -10.70 -7.82
CA PRO A 37 -7.66 -11.44 -7.06
C PRO A 37 -8.88 -10.56 -6.74
N THR A 38 -10.06 -11.19 -6.65
CA THR A 38 -11.28 -10.50 -6.21
C THR A 38 -11.21 -10.16 -4.73
N CYS A 39 -11.79 -9.02 -4.35
CA CYS A 39 -11.89 -8.55 -2.96
C CYS A 39 -12.81 -9.40 -2.10
#